data_AF-A0A3D2Q4Z3-F1
#
_entry.id   AF-A0A3D2Q4Z3-F1
#
_cell.length_a   1.000
_cell.length_b   1.000
_cell.length_c   1.000
_cell.angle_alpha   90.00
_cell.angle_beta   90.00
_cell.angle_gamma   90.00
#
_symmetry.space_group_name_H-M   'P 1'
#
loop_
_entity.id
_entity.type
_entity.pdbx_description
1 polymer ?
#
loop_
_entity_poly.entity_id
_entity_poly.type
_entity_poly.pdbx_seq_one_letter_code
_entity_poly.pdbx_strand_id
1 'polypeptide(L)'
;MEQLFYSEFHDLITPDGAISSVKKKEDGSVEAVVTIANISPCFRGFFIDPSFVFFNFKSTLAQLGLNGIGEAYHLDKKNLSAEILVHIYGVGPIASKMIPLLTEGAYIGKLFAAEERRRVRDPDYLSRFFGRSDRHGRPLLSLGGFQGSSDLILEKVEGRTIAYLSLREGVLCYDEAIFGLLPTLAKALKKPHINLRPLLRLLHVLKNGQSRIILNKDFLLVRTLPLHIRTVFGKVVDELLPQGYHHTSACILDPNTYESGDIYELYGSSGKELSDIPLEFYTLEPYREHVFFSDRDQLQECLETPSPLFNAFETPNKPTPHPCATFIVKGEQLLNLTEKEWIFRDPKTHEFPGLIHPGRQ
;
A
#
# COMPACT_ATOMS: atom_id res chain seq x y z
N MET A 1 -4.39 21.25 15.18
CA MET A 1 -3.79 21.20 13.83
C MET A 1 -2.80 20.03 13.78
N GLU A 2 -3.17 18.85 14.30
CA GLU A 2 -2.27 17.72 14.58
C GLU A 2 -2.65 16.42 13.81
N GLN A 3 -3.71 16.45 12.99
CA GLN A 3 -4.19 15.27 12.27
C GLN A 3 -3.64 15.11 10.83
N LEU A 4 -2.81 16.04 10.34
CA LEU A 4 -2.36 16.01 8.94
C LEU A 4 -1.15 15.09 8.66
N PHE A 5 -0.40 14.65 9.68
CA PHE A 5 0.86 13.93 9.48
C PHE A 5 0.86 12.46 9.96
N TYR A 6 -0.27 11.96 10.48
CA TYR A 6 -0.42 10.58 10.95
C TYR A 6 -1.60 9.87 10.28
N SER A 7 -1.67 9.93 8.95
CA SER A 7 -2.52 8.96 8.24
C SER A 7 -1.83 7.60 8.34
N GLU A 8 -2.43 6.63 9.04
CA GLU A 8 -1.98 5.21 9.01
C GLU A 8 -1.91 4.64 7.58
N PHE A 9 -2.58 5.32 6.63
CA PHE A 9 -2.70 4.93 5.24
C PHE A 9 -1.95 5.91 4.33
N HIS A 10 -1.24 5.37 3.34
CA HIS A 10 -0.70 6.16 2.24
C HIS A 10 -1.85 6.77 1.43
N ASP A 11 -1.61 7.91 0.78
CA ASP A 11 -2.65 8.67 0.10
C ASP A 11 -3.16 8.05 -1.21
N LEU A 12 -2.60 6.92 -1.66
CA LEU A 12 -3.11 6.15 -2.80
C LEU A 12 -4.13 5.08 -2.41
N ILE A 13 -4.40 4.88 -1.12
CA ILE A 13 -5.27 3.81 -0.68
C ILE A 13 -6.24 4.26 0.42
N THR A 14 -7.41 3.63 0.47
CA THR A 14 -8.37 3.83 1.55
C THR A 14 -8.23 2.77 2.63
N PRO A 15 -8.86 2.96 3.79
CA PRO A 15 -9.21 1.86 4.68
C PRO A 15 -10.07 0.81 3.96
N ASP A 16 -10.17 -0.39 4.55
CA ASP A 16 -11.08 -1.42 4.08
C ASP A 16 -12.55 -0.96 4.24
N GLY A 17 -13.36 -1.20 3.20
CA GLY A 17 -14.80 -1.00 3.18
C GLY A 17 -15.56 -2.22 3.64
N ALA A 18 -16.70 -1.97 4.30
CA ALA A 18 -17.61 -3.00 4.75
C ALA A 18 -18.85 -3.06 3.85
N ILE A 19 -19.38 -4.27 3.67
CA ILE A 19 -20.65 -4.47 2.96
C ILE A 19 -21.78 -3.80 3.75
N SER A 20 -22.52 -2.90 3.12
CA SER A 20 -23.72 -2.24 3.67
C SER A 20 -25.03 -2.86 3.17
N SER A 21 -25.01 -3.49 2.00
CA SER A 21 -26.16 -4.21 1.43
C SER A 21 -25.70 -5.34 0.52
N VAL A 22 -26.48 -6.42 0.46
CA VAL A 22 -26.21 -7.62 -0.34
C VAL A 22 -27.47 -8.05 -1.09
N LYS A 23 -27.34 -8.25 -2.40
CA LYS A 23 -28.38 -8.83 -3.26
C LYS A 23 -27.81 -10.05 -3.98
N LYS A 24 -28.44 -11.21 -3.79
CA LYS A 24 -28.08 -12.44 -4.50
C LYS A 24 -28.64 -12.40 -5.92
N LYS A 25 -27.85 -12.85 -6.89
CA LYS A 25 -28.26 -13.07 -8.28
C LYS A 25 -28.58 -14.55 -8.51
N GLU A 26 -29.33 -14.83 -9.57
CA GLU A 26 -29.78 -16.19 -9.91
C GLU A 26 -28.62 -17.13 -10.29
N ASP A 27 -27.54 -16.57 -10.85
CA ASP A 27 -26.32 -17.28 -11.25
C ASP A 27 -25.42 -17.67 -10.07
N GLY A 28 -25.84 -17.38 -8.83
CA GLY A 28 -25.07 -17.64 -7.61
C GLY A 28 -24.03 -16.56 -7.28
N SER A 29 -23.90 -15.52 -8.11
CA SER A 29 -23.12 -14.33 -7.79
C SER A 29 -23.90 -13.38 -6.86
N VAL A 30 -23.20 -12.37 -6.36
CA VAL A 30 -23.74 -11.39 -5.42
C VAL A 30 -23.40 -9.99 -5.89
N GLU A 31 -24.37 -9.09 -5.79
CA GLU A 31 -24.16 -7.66 -5.87
C GLU A 31 -24.11 -7.11 -4.45
N ALA A 32 -23.02 -6.42 -4.11
CA ALA A 32 -22.83 -5.85 -2.79
C ALA A 32 -22.61 -4.33 -2.91
N VAL A 33 -23.25 -3.57 -2.02
CA VAL A 33 -22.88 -2.18 -1.80
C VAL A 33 -21.83 -2.18 -0.70
N VAL A 34 -20.67 -1.59 -0.98
CA VAL A 34 -19.56 -1.45 -0.04
C VAL A 34 -19.41 0.00 0.36
N THR A 35 -19.44 0.26 1.65
CA THR A 35 -19.24 1.61 2.20
C THR A 35 -17.87 1.69 2.85
N ILE A 36 -17.11 2.71 2.47
CA ILE A 36 -15.81 3.07 3.05
C ILE A 36 -15.98 4.39 3.78
N ALA A 37 -15.65 4.42 5.07
CA ALA A 37 -15.67 5.62 5.89
C ALA A 37 -14.25 6.01 6.32
N ASN A 38 -14.08 7.23 6.82
CA ASN A 38 -12.82 7.76 7.33
C ASN A 38 -11.69 7.72 6.28
N ILE A 39 -12.02 8.02 5.03
CA ILE A 39 -11.02 8.14 3.97
C ILE A 39 -10.14 9.37 4.28
N SER A 40 -8.82 9.23 4.12
CA SER A 40 -7.91 10.37 4.31
C SER A 40 -8.32 11.55 3.42
N PRO A 41 -8.35 12.80 3.91
CA PRO A 41 -8.64 13.98 3.08
C PRO A 41 -7.60 14.18 1.96
N CYS A 42 -6.42 13.57 2.10
CA CYS A 42 -5.36 13.58 1.10
C CYS A 42 -5.50 12.46 0.06
N PHE A 43 -6.48 11.56 0.19
CA PHE A 43 -6.66 10.43 -0.72
C PHE A 43 -6.75 10.91 -2.18
N ARG A 44 -5.83 10.44 -3.01
CA ARG A 44 -5.67 10.91 -4.39
C ARG A 44 -6.87 10.59 -5.27
N GLY A 45 -7.65 9.54 -4.94
CA GLY A 45 -8.87 9.21 -5.66
C GLY A 45 -9.93 10.32 -5.68
N PHE A 46 -9.90 11.27 -4.73
CA PHE A 46 -10.78 12.46 -4.77
C PHE A 46 -10.38 13.52 -5.81
N PHE A 47 -9.19 13.41 -6.41
CA PHE A 47 -8.57 14.46 -7.23
C PHE A 47 -8.16 13.99 -8.63
N ILE A 48 -8.34 12.72 -8.95
CA ILE A 48 -8.01 12.13 -10.25
C ILE A 48 -9.27 11.69 -10.98
N ASP A 49 -9.13 11.33 -12.25
CA ASP A 49 -10.23 10.76 -13.02
C ASP A 49 -10.69 9.44 -12.35
N PRO A 50 -12.02 9.26 -12.12
CA PRO A 50 -12.57 8.05 -11.51
C PRO A 50 -12.18 6.74 -12.21
N SER A 51 -11.87 6.77 -13.51
CA SER A 51 -11.38 5.60 -14.26
C SER A 51 -10.02 5.07 -13.78
N PHE A 52 -9.25 5.87 -13.04
CA PHE A 52 -8.00 5.45 -12.38
C PHE A 52 -8.20 5.05 -10.90
N VAL A 53 -9.45 4.96 -10.44
CA VAL A 53 -9.77 4.50 -9.10
C VAL A 53 -10.36 3.09 -9.20
N PHE A 54 -9.73 2.15 -8.52
CA PHE A 54 -10.10 0.73 -8.61
C PHE A 54 -10.46 0.18 -7.25
N PHE A 55 -11.49 -0.66 -7.21
CA PHE A 55 -11.77 -1.48 -6.05
C PHE A 55 -10.81 -2.68 -6.02
N ASN A 56 -9.89 -2.67 -5.05
CA ASN A 56 -8.97 -3.75 -4.78
C ASN A 56 -9.59 -4.70 -3.75
N PHE A 57 -10.00 -5.88 -4.22
CA PHE A 57 -10.61 -6.89 -3.38
C PHE A 57 -9.60 -7.48 -2.39
N LYS A 58 -10.06 -7.95 -1.24
CA LYS A 58 -9.17 -8.49 -0.21
C LYS A 58 -8.58 -9.80 -0.70
N SER A 59 -7.25 -9.90 -0.82
CA SER A 59 -6.63 -11.13 -1.35
C SER A 59 -6.91 -12.38 -0.51
N THR A 60 -7.25 -12.26 0.79
CA THR A 60 -7.78 -13.40 1.57
C THR A 60 -9.02 -14.03 0.92
N LEU A 61 -9.93 -13.22 0.38
CA LEU A 61 -11.11 -13.71 -0.35
C LEU A 61 -10.72 -14.18 -1.76
N ALA A 62 -9.81 -13.47 -2.42
CA ALA A 62 -9.27 -13.90 -3.71
C ALA A 62 -8.66 -15.31 -3.64
N GLN A 63 -7.91 -15.62 -2.59
CA GLN A 63 -7.27 -16.94 -2.41
C GLN A 63 -8.28 -18.06 -2.24
N LEU A 64 -9.54 -17.77 -1.92
CA LEU A 64 -10.62 -18.75 -1.83
C LEU A 64 -11.37 -18.91 -3.18
N GLY A 65 -10.92 -18.23 -4.23
CA GLY A 65 -11.53 -18.23 -5.56
C GLY A 65 -12.61 -17.17 -5.76
N LEU A 66 -12.75 -16.18 -4.87
CA LEU A 66 -13.73 -15.09 -5.06
C LEU A 66 -13.10 -13.93 -5.82
N ASN A 67 -13.86 -13.31 -6.72
CA ASN A 67 -13.47 -12.06 -7.36
C ASN A 67 -14.54 -11.00 -7.12
N GLY A 68 -14.13 -9.76 -6.82
CA GLY A 68 -15.02 -8.63 -6.56
C GLY A 68 -14.71 -7.44 -7.47
N ILE A 69 -15.49 -7.25 -8.53
CA ILE A 69 -15.30 -6.17 -9.50
C ILE A 69 -16.16 -4.97 -9.12
N GLY A 70 -15.56 -3.79 -8.95
CA GLY A 70 -16.31 -2.56 -8.74
C GLY A 70 -16.92 -2.04 -10.05
N GLU A 71 -18.25 -1.97 -10.10
CA GLU A 71 -19.03 -1.56 -11.28
C GLU A 71 -19.39 -0.06 -11.27
N ALA A 72 -19.61 0.51 -10.07
CA ALA A 72 -19.93 1.92 -9.91
C ALA A 72 -19.30 2.48 -8.63
N TYR A 73 -18.88 3.74 -8.68
CA TYR A 73 -18.14 4.41 -7.61
C TYR A 73 -18.76 5.77 -7.32
N HIS A 74 -19.10 6.00 -6.05
CA HIS A 74 -19.50 7.30 -5.54
C HIS A 74 -18.53 7.74 -4.45
N LEU A 75 -17.65 8.68 -4.77
CA LEU A 75 -16.69 9.25 -3.81
C LEU A 75 -17.22 10.58 -3.27
N ASP A 76 -17.38 10.65 -1.95
CA ASP A 76 -17.81 11.85 -1.24
C ASP A 76 -16.63 12.46 -0.47
N LYS A 77 -15.99 13.45 -1.10
CA LYS A 77 -14.88 14.19 -0.48
C LYS A 77 -15.30 15.00 0.75
N LYS A 78 -16.57 15.45 0.81
CA LYS A 78 -17.05 16.27 1.93
C LYS A 78 -17.20 15.44 3.19
N ASN A 79 -17.75 14.23 3.03
CA ASN A 79 -17.96 13.29 4.14
C ASN A 79 -16.79 12.31 4.34
N LEU A 80 -15.76 12.40 3.50
CA LEU A 80 -14.58 11.52 3.54
C LEU A 80 -14.98 10.03 3.49
N SER A 81 -15.87 9.72 2.55
CA SER A 81 -16.47 8.40 2.40
C SER A 81 -16.60 8.01 0.92
N ALA A 82 -16.80 6.73 0.68
CA ALA A 82 -17.14 6.22 -0.64
C ALA A 82 -18.18 5.10 -0.56
N GLU A 83 -19.01 5.01 -1.58
CA GLU A 83 -19.92 3.89 -1.82
C GLU A 83 -19.58 3.24 -3.16
N ILE A 84 -19.45 1.92 -3.16
CA ILE A 84 -19.04 1.15 -4.33
C ILE A 84 -20.05 0.03 -4.55
N LEU A 85 -20.58 -0.05 -5.78
CA LEU A 85 -21.32 -1.23 -6.23
C LEU A 85 -20.31 -2.27 -6.68
N VAL A 86 -20.29 -3.43 -6.04
CA VAL A 86 -19.33 -4.50 -6.30
C VAL A 86 -20.08 -5.76 -6.74
N HIS A 87 -19.73 -6.28 -7.91
CA HIS A 87 -20.14 -7.60 -8.36
C HIS A 87 -19.15 -8.66 -7.87
N ILE A 88 -19.63 -9.56 -7.03
CA ILE A 88 -18.85 -10.63 -6.41
C ILE A 88 -19.28 -11.97 -6.99
N TYR A 89 -18.33 -12.69 -7.57
CA TYR A 89 -18.56 -14.04 -8.09
C TYR A 89 -17.43 -14.99 -7.67
N GLY A 90 -17.67 -16.28 -7.85
CA GLY A 90 -16.80 -17.33 -7.34
C GLY A 90 -16.35 -18.28 -8.43
N VAL A 91 -15.09 -18.69 -8.37
CA VAL A 91 -14.47 -19.69 -9.22
C VAL A 91 -14.12 -20.90 -8.34
N GLY A 92 -14.74 -22.04 -8.65
CA GLY A 92 -14.51 -23.29 -7.94
C GLY A 92 -15.38 -23.52 -6.69
N PRO A 93 -15.25 -24.71 -6.07
CA PRO A 93 -16.15 -25.17 -5.02
C PRO A 93 -16.03 -24.38 -3.71
N ILE A 94 -14.82 -23.95 -3.33
CA ILE A 94 -14.58 -23.17 -2.11
C ILE A 94 -15.31 -21.83 -2.18
N ALA A 95 -15.16 -21.10 -3.29
CA ALA A 95 -15.83 -19.83 -3.52
C ALA A 95 -17.37 -19.97 -3.47
N SER A 96 -17.91 -21.03 -4.08
CA SER A 96 -19.36 -21.30 -4.07
C SER A 96 -19.94 -21.45 -2.66
N LYS A 97 -19.16 -21.97 -1.71
CA LYS A 97 -19.55 -22.11 -0.30
C LYS A 97 -19.30 -20.84 0.51
N MET A 98 -18.34 -20.03 0.10
CA MET A 98 -17.99 -18.79 0.79
C MET A 98 -18.93 -17.63 0.45
N ILE A 99 -19.39 -17.51 -0.81
CA ILE A 99 -20.28 -16.42 -1.26
C ILE A 99 -21.52 -16.26 -0.36
N PRO A 100 -22.28 -17.32 -0.02
CA PRO A 100 -23.47 -17.19 0.82
C PRO A 100 -23.19 -16.71 2.25
N LEU A 101 -21.93 -16.79 2.70
CA LEU A 101 -21.50 -16.37 4.03
C LEU A 101 -21.10 -14.88 4.08
N LEU A 102 -20.92 -14.25 2.92
CA LEU A 102 -20.69 -12.80 2.83
C LEU A 102 -21.99 -12.06 3.15
N THR A 103 -21.95 -11.30 4.25
CA THR A 103 -23.11 -10.58 4.79
C THR A 103 -22.70 -9.18 5.21
N GLU A 104 -23.69 -8.33 5.48
CA GLU A 104 -23.49 -6.97 5.96
C GLU A 104 -22.49 -6.89 7.14
N GLY A 105 -21.65 -5.88 7.10
CA GLY A 105 -20.54 -5.64 8.03
C GLY A 105 -19.24 -6.39 7.71
N ALA A 106 -19.20 -7.26 6.69
CA ALA A 106 -17.95 -7.91 6.28
C ALA A 106 -17.05 -6.92 5.51
N TYR A 107 -15.78 -6.83 5.90
CA TYR A 107 -14.77 -6.01 5.23
C TYR A 107 -14.13 -6.77 4.07
N ILE A 108 -14.33 -6.30 2.84
CA ILE A 108 -14.05 -7.11 1.64
C ILE A 108 -13.07 -6.49 0.64
N GLY A 109 -12.69 -5.23 0.81
CA GLY A 109 -11.72 -4.58 -0.09
C GLY A 109 -11.58 -3.10 0.21
N LYS A 110 -10.75 -2.42 -0.58
CA LYS A 110 -10.43 -1.00 -0.44
C LYS A 110 -10.25 -0.37 -1.81
N LEU A 111 -10.29 0.96 -1.87
CA LEU A 111 -10.01 1.68 -3.11
C LEU A 111 -8.51 1.94 -3.23
N PHE A 112 -8.00 1.79 -4.45
CA PHE A 112 -6.65 2.20 -4.85
C PHE A 112 -6.75 3.26 -5.94
N ALA A 113 -5.97 4.33 -5.82
CA ALA A 113 -5.87 5.41 -6.78
C ALA A 113 -4.59 5.25 -7.61
N ALA A 114 -4.72 4.77 -8.84
CA ALA A 114 -3.59 4.59 -9.77
C ALA A 114 -3.19 5.92 -10.42
N GLU A 115 -2.67 6.85 -9.63
CA GLU A 115 -2.24 8.16 -10.12
C GLU A 115 -1.07 8.01 -11.12
N GLU A 116 -1.33 8.26 -12.41
CA GLU A 116 -0.34 8.08 -13.48
C GLU A 116 0.97 8.85 -13.27
N ARG A 117 0.93 9.99 -12.57
CA ARG A 117 2.13 10.78 -12.24
C ARG A 117 3.07 10.04 -11.30
N ARG A 118 2.58 9.03 -10.58
CA ARG A 118 3.34 8.18 -9.67
C ARG A 118 3.72 6.83 -10.27
N ARG A 119 3.19 6.48 -11.45
CA ARG A 119 3.58 5.25 -12.14
C ARG A 119 5.06 5.32 -12.50
N VAL A 120 5.83 4.33 -12.04
CA VAL A 120 7.27 4.23 -12.27
C VAL A 120 7.55 4.00 -13.75
N ARG A 121 8.40 4.85 -14.35
CA ARG A 121 8.75 4.81 -15.78
C ARG A 121 10.16 4.32 -16.06
N ASP A 122 11.04 4.46 -15.09
CA ASP A 122 12.45 4.08 -15.22
C ASP A 122 12.78 2.84 -14.35
N PRO A 123 13.18 1.70 -14.96
CA PRO A 123 13.66 0.53 -14.22
C PRO A 123 14.79 0.85 -13.23
N ASP A 124 15.64 1.82 -13.56
CA ASP A 124 16.75 2.23 -12.71
C ASP A 124 16.30 2.85 -11.39
N TYR A 125 15.06 3.34 -11.31
CA TYR A 125 14.49 3.80 -10.06
C TYR A 125 14.31 2.66 -9.07
N LEU A 126 13.74 1.53 -9.51
CA LEU A 126 13.50 0.37 -8.66
C LEU A 126 14.79 -0.38 -8.33
N SER A 127 15.71 -0.47 -9.30
CA SER A 127 17.00 -1.16 -9.12
C SER A 127 17.79 -0.61 -7.93
N ARG A 128 17.69 0.70 -7.67
CA ARG A 128 18.34 1.40 -6.55
C ARG A 128 17.86 0.93 -5.17
N PHE A 129 16.67 0.34 -5.05
CA PHE A 129 16.14 -0.12 -3.76
C PHE A 129 16.59 -1.52 -3.38
N PHE A 130 17.01 -2.35 -4.34
CA PHE A 130 17.54 -3.68 -4.04
C PHE A 130 18.85 -3.59 -3.27
N GLY A 131 19.02 -4.48 -2.28
CA GLY A 131 20.19 -4.49 -1.40
C GLY A 131 20.27 -3.29 -0.44
N ARG A 132 19.29 -2.39 -0.44
CA ARG A 132 19.21 -1.26 0.51
C ARG A 132 18.18 -1.53 1.59
N SER A 133 18.39 -0.91 2.75
CA SER A 133 17.49 -1.00 3.89
C SER A 133 17.10 0.36 4.44
N ASP A 134 15.99 0.36 5.18
CA ASP A 134 15.67 1.43 6.10
C ASP A 134 16.63 1.44 7.31
N ARG A 135 16.50 2.46 8.15
CA ARG A 135 17.30 2.63 9.38
C ARG A 135 17.18 1.50 10.39
N HIS A 136 16.17 0.64 10.28
CA HIS A 136 15.96 -0.53 11.14
C HIS A 136 16.50 -1.81 10.51
N GLY A 137 17.29 -1.69 9.43
CA GLY A 137 17.87 -2.83 8.72
C GLY A 137 16.86 -3.62 7.88
N ARG A 138 15.67 -3.06 7.62
CA ARG A 138 14.64 -3.74 6.85
C ARG A 138 14.77 -3.37 5.37
N PRO A 139 14.74 -4.34 4.44
CA PRO A 139 14.95 -4.06 3.03
C PRO A 139 13.87 -3.13 2.45
N LEU A 140 14.29 -2.18 1.60
CA LEU A 140 13.40 -1.23 0.93
C LEU A 140 12.61 -1.89 -0.20
N LEU A 141 13.26 -2.78 -0.94
CA LEU A 141 12.70 -3.67 -1.95
C LEU A 141 13.52 -4.97 -1.97
N SER A 142 12.87 -6.12 -1.88
CA SER A 142 13.54 -7.42 -1.84
C SER A 142 12.63 -8.53 -2.33
N LEU A 143 13.15 -9.47 -3.12
CA LEU A 143 12.46 -10.69 -3.52
C LEU A 143 13.22 -11.89 -2.93
N GLY A 144 12.59 -12.66 -2.05
CA GLY A 144 13.21 -13.88 -1.49
C GLY A 144 14.43 -13.68 -0.59
N GLY A 145 14.67 -12.47 -0.10
CA GLY A 145 15.77 -12.13 0.80
C GLY A 145 16.62 -10.96 0.30
N PHE A 146 17.58 -10.53 1.12
CA PHE A 146 18.31 -9.26 0.95
C PHE A 146 19.07 -9.13 -0.38
N GLN A 147 19.52 -10.25 -0.95
CA GLN A 147 20.30 -10.32 -2.19
C GLN A 147 19.46 -10.71 -3.43
N GLY A 148 18.16 -11.02 -3.26
CA GLY A 148 17.41 -11.80 -4.25
C GLY A 148 16.86 -11.04 -5.46
N SER A 149 17.67 -10.20 -6.11
CA SER A 149 17.27 -9.57 -7.38
C SER A 149 17.36 -10.50 -8.60
N SER A 150 17.90 -11.72 -8.47
CA SER A 150 18.12 -12.63 -9.61
C SER A 150 16.84 -13.19 -10.22
N ASP A 151 15.78 -13.33 -9.42
CA ASP A 151 14.49 -13.90 -9.83
C ASP A 151 13.47 -12.82 -10.23
N LEU A 152 13.97 -11.60 -10.50
CA LEU A 152 13.20 -10.43 -10.89
C LEU A 152 13.80 -9.81 -12.15
N ILE A 153 13.02 -9.76 -13.22
CA ILE A 153 13.41 -9.07 -14.44
C ILE A 153 12.67 -7.72 -14.49
N LEU A 154 13.41 -6.62 -14.60
CA LEU A 154 12.86 -5.28 -14.77
C LEU A 154 12.99 -4.85 -16.23
N GLU A 155 11.87 -4.57 -16.88
CA GLU A 155 11.83 -4.11 -18.28
C GLU A 155 11.03 -2.82 -18.42
N LYS A 156 11.36 -2.04 -19.45
CA LYS A 156 10.58 -0.89 -19.85
C LYS A 156 9.63 -1.28 -20.96
N VAL A 157 8.34 -1.33 -20.65
CA VAL A 157 7.26 -1.70 -21.58
C VAL A 157 6.34 -0.50 -21.72
N GLU A 158 6.10 -0.01 -22.94
CA GLU A 158 5.18 1.11 -23.22
C GLU A 158 5.45 2.37 -22.37
N GLY A 159 6.72 2.63 -22.03
CA GLY A 159 7.11 3.79 -21.24
C GLY A 159 6.86 3.67 -19.73
N ARG A 160 6.50 2.49 -19.23
CA ARG A 160 6.43 2.16 -17.79
C ARG A 160 7.38 1.00 -17.44
N THR A 161 7.76 0.92 -16.17
CA THR A 161 8.57 -0.18 -15.66
C THR A 161 7.69 -1.35 -15.26
N ILE A 162 7.99 -2.52 -15.81
CA ILE A 162 7.36 -3.80 -15.48
C ILE A 162 8.38 -4.69 -14.81
N ALA A 163 8.02 -5.27 -13.67
CA ALA A 163 8.74 -6.38 -13.07
C ALA A 163 8.06 -7.70 -13.40
N TYR A 164 8.82 -8.67 -13.89
CA TYR A 164 8.40 -10.06 -14.02
C TYR A 164 8.92 -10.85 -12.83
N LEU A 165 8.00 -11.28 -11.96
CA LEU A 165 8.30 -12.12 -10.80
C LEU A 165 8.24 -13.59 -11.18
N SER A 166 9.36 -14.29 -11.10
CA SER A 166 9.38 -15.71 -11.45
C SER A 166 8.63 -16.58 -10.42
N LEU A 167 7.82 -17.50 -10.96
CA LEU A 167 7.03 -18.43 -10.18
C LEU A 167 7.87 -19.61 -9.71
N ARG A 168 7.61 -20.04 -8.47
CA ARG A 168 8.16 -21.28 -7.91
C ARG A 168 7.46 -22.49 -8.53
N GLU A 169 8.13 -23.64 -8.48
CA GLU A 169 7.55 -24.90 -8.93
C GLU A 169 6.30 -25.31 -8.15
N GLY A 170 5.36 -25.92 -8.87
CA GLY A 170 4.11 -26.44 -8.33
C GLY A 170 3.00 -25.40 -8.21
N VAL A 171 1.86 -25.89 -7.71
CA VAL A 171 0.65 -25.09 -7.47
C VAL A 171 0.18 -25.29 -6.04
N LEU A 172 -0.48 -24.28 -5.48
CA LEU A 172 -1.11 -24.39 -4.17
C LEU A 172 -2.54 -24.91 -4.32
N CYS A 173 -2.88 -25.90 -3.50
CA CYS A 173 -4.24 -26.37 -3.31
C CYS A 173 -4.64 -26.23 -1.85
N TYR A 174 -5.94 -26.35 -1.56
CA TYR A 174 -6.41 -26.45 -0.18
C TYR A 174 -6.61 -27.90 0.23
N ASP A 175 -6.37 -28.17 1.50
CA ASP A 175 -6.92 -29.33 2.19
C ASP A 175 -8.45 -29.21 2.33
N GLU A 176 -9.17 -30.32 2.30
CA GLU A 176 -10.64 -30.39 2.44
C GLU A 176 -11.15 -29.76 3.75
N ALA A 177 -10.33 -29.69 4.79
CA ALA A 177 -10.66 -29.00 6.04
C ALA A 177 -10.98 -27.50 5.84
N ILE A 178 -10.63 -26.89 4.70
CA ILE A 178 -10.96 -25.51 4.36
C ILE A 178 -12.45 -25.22 4.46
N PHE A 179 -13.31 -26.18 4.10
CA PHE A 179 -14.76 -26.00 4.16
C PHE A 179 -15.26 -25.78 5.60
N GLY A 180 -14.61 -26.39 6.59
CA GLY A 180 -14.89 -26.17 8.01
C GLY A 180 -14.42 -24.80 8.52
N LEU A 181 -13.43 -24.18 7.87
CA LEU A 181 -12.88 -22.88 8.24
C LEU A 181 -13.71 -21.69 7.69
N LEU A 182 -14.43 -21.87 6.58
CA LEU A 182 -15.17 -20.78 5.90
C LEU A 182 -16.11 -19.97 6.81
N PRO A 183 -16.94 -20.58 7.69
CA PRO A 183 -17.81 -19.81 8.60
C PRO A 183 -17.03 -18.94 9.59
N THR A 184 -15.85 -19.41 10.01
CA THR A 184 -14.96 -18.65 10.90
C THR A 184 -14.34 -17.47 10.17
N LEU A 185 -13.90 -17.66 8.93
CA LEU A 185 -13.41 -16.57 8.09
C LEU A 185 -14.50 -15.51 7.88
N ALA A 186 -15.72 -15.93 7.56
CA ALA A 186 -16.86 -15.02 7.36
C ALA A 186 -17.15 -14.15 8.61
N LYS A 187 -17.10 -14.74 9.80
CA LYS A 187 -17.25 -13.98 11.07
C LYS A 187 -16.09 -13.02 11.30
N ALA A 188 -14.87 -13.48 11.05
CA ALA A 188 -13.67 -12.68 11.25
C ALA A 188 -13.54 -11.54 10.24
N LEU A 189 -14.09 -11.66 9.03
CA LEU A 189 -14.19 -10.55 8.07
C LEU A 189 -14.98 -9.36 8.61
N LYS A 190 -15.84 -9.55 9.62
CA LYS A 190 -16.55 -8.44 10.30
C LYS A 190 -15.67 -7.72 11.34
N LYS A 191 -14.41 -8.11 11.49
CA LYS A 191 -13.45 -7.57 12.46
C LYS A 191 -12.21 -7.06 11.70
N PRO A 192 -12.08 -5.74 11.48
CA PRO A 192 -11.07 -5.19 10.56
C PRO A 192 -9.62 -5.44 11.00
N HIS A 193 -9.37 -5.69 12.29
CA HIS A 193 -8.02 -5.89 12.84
C HIS A 193 -7.52 -7.33 12.80
N ILE A 194 -8.33 -8.30 12.36
CA ILE A 194 -7.93 -9.71 12.33
C ILE A 194 -7.18 -10.01 11.01
N ASN A 195 -5.92 -10.45 11.12
CA ASN A 195 -5.18 -10.95 9.96
C ASN A 195 -5.57 -12.40 9.64
N LEU A 196 -6.24 -12.60 8.52
CA LEU A 196 -6.77 -13.89 8.09
C LEU A 196 -5.83 -14.72 7.21
N ARG A 197 -4.84 -14.09 6.56
CA ARG A 197 -3.92 -14.80 5.64
C ARG A 197 -3.17 -15.95 6.32
N PRO A 198 -2.64 -15.80 7.56
CA PRO A 198 -1.98 -16.91 8.24
C PRO A 198 -2.87 -18.14 8.45
N LEU A 199 -4.18 -17.94 8.63
CA LEU A 199 -5.13 -19.05 8.80
C LEU A 199 -5.30 -19.85 7.50
N LEU A 200 -5.32 -19.19 6.34
CA LEU A 200 -5.38 -19.86 5.04
C LEU A 200 -4.10 -20.68 4.79
N ARG A 201 -2.94 -20.13 5.15
CA ARG A 201 -1.64 -20.80 4.99
C ARG A 201 -1.56 -22.15 5.71
N LEU A 202 -2.30 -22.34 6.81
CA LEU A 202 -2.34 -23.61 7.55
C LEU A 202 -2.99 -24.76 6.75
N LEU A 203 -3.82 -24.42 5.76
CA LEU A 203 -4.57 -25.39 4.95
C LEU A 203 -4.05 -25.47 3.52
N HIS A 204 -2.98 -24.74 3.19
CA HIS A 204 -2.34 -24.81 1.88
C HIS A 204 -1.48 -26.07 1.77
N VAL A 205 -1.67 -26.79 0.67
CA VAL A 205 -0.88 -27.97 0.28
C VAL A 205 -0.21 -27.67 -1.05
N LEU A 206 1.12 -27.63 -1.07
CA LEU A 206 1.90 -27.45 -2.29
C LEU A 206 1.94 -28.77 -3.08
N LYS A 207 1.45 -28.75 -4.32
CA LYS A 207 1.54 -29.86 -5.26
C LYS A 207 2.74 -29.65 -6.18
N ASN A 208 3.90 -30.18 -5.76
CA ASN A 208 5.13 -30.14 -6.55
C ASN A 208 4.96 -30.89 -7.88
N GLY A 209 5.58 -30.39 -8.95
CA GLY A 209 5.57 -31.01 -10.28
C GLY A 209 4.26 -30.85 -11.07
N GLN A 210 3.22 -30.25 -10.49
CA GLN A 210 2.01 -29.89 -11.22
C GLN A 210 2.27 -28.63 -12.06
N SER A 211 1.94 -28.70 -13.36
CA SER A 211 2.09 -27.58 -14.28
C SER A 211 1.19 -26.41 -13.88
N ARG A 212 1.71 -25.20 -14.02
CA ARG A 212 0.98 -23.94 -13.74
C ARG A 212 0.14 -23.58 -14.95
N ILE A 213 -0.86 -24.41 -15.25
CA ILE A 213 -1.86 -24.22 -16.32
C ILE A 213 -3.25 -24.08 -15.73
N ILE A 214 -4.16 -23.43 -16.47
CA ILE A 214 -5.58 -23.35 -16.08
C ILE A 214 -6.40 -23.99 -17.17
N LEU A 215 -7.16 -25.03 -16.82
CA LEU A 215 -8.08 -25.69 -17.73
C LEU A 215 -9.52 -25.41 -17.27
N ASN A 216 -10.48 -25.40 -18.20
CA ASN A 216 -11.91 -25.37 -17.90
C ASN A 216 -12.41 -24.21 -17.00
N LYS A 217 -11.80 -23.02 -17.08
CA LYS A 217 -12.19 -21.87 -16.23
C LYS A 217 -11.93 -22.12 -14.73
N ASP A 218 -10.98 -22.98 -14.39
CA ASP A 218 -10.59 -23.25 -13.01
C ASP A 218 -9.85 -22.08 -12.36
N PHE A 219 -9.66 -22.23 -11.05
CA PHE A 219 -8.89 -21.34 -10.21
C PHE A 219 -7.49 -21.91 -9.96
N LEU A 220 -6.48 -21.05 -10.00
CA LEU A 220 -5.08 -21.41 -9.84
C LEU A 220 -4.41 -20.50 -8.80
N LEU A 221 -3.78 -21.13 -7.82
CA LEU A 221 -2.90 -20.46 -6.87
C LEU A 221 -1.45 -20.82 -7.16
N VAL A 222 -0.65 -19.80 -7.44
CA VAL A 222 0.79 -19.95 -7.67
C VAL A 222 1.57 -19.13 -6.65
N ARG A 223 2.85 -19.47 -6.49
CA ARG A 223 3.73 -18.81 -5.53
C ARG A 223 4.92 -18.19 -6.23
N THR A 224 5.35 -17.04 -5.73
CA THR A 224 6.68 -16.49 -5.99
C THR A 224 7.52 -16.62 -4.72
N LEU A 225 8.76 -16.14 -4.77
CA LEU A 225 9.44 -15.74 -3.55
C LEU A 225 8.70 -14.53 -2.91
N PRO A 226 8.73 -14.37 -1.58
CA PRO A 226 8.11 -13.22 -0.92
C PRO A 226 8.69 -11.90 -1.45
N LEU A 227 7.82 -10.98 -1.84
CA LEU A 227 8.21 -9.64 -2.29
C LEU A 227 7.98 -8.66 -1.14
N HIS A 228 9.06 -8.10 -0.62
CA HIS A 228 9.02 -7.03 0.37
C HIS A 228 9.06 -5.69 -0.35
N ILE A 229 8.01 -4.88 -0.18
CA ILE A 229 7.91 -3.54 -0.75
C ILE A 229 7.68 -2.56 0.39
N ARG A 230 8.47 -1.47 0.47
CA ARG A 230 8.26 -0.41 1.47
C ARG A 230 8.09 0.98 0.88
N THR A 231 8.58 1.19 -0.33
CA THR A 231 8.76 2.54 -0.91
C THR A 231 7.82 2.82 -2.09
N VAL A 232 7.07 1.82 -2.53
CA VAL A 232 6.16 1.86 -3.68
C VAL A 232 4.94 0.98 -3.43
N PHE A 233 3.89 1.14 -4.21
CA PHE A 233 2.84 0.13 -4.41
C PHE A 233 3.20 -0.75 -5.60
N GLY A 234 2.82 -2.03 -5.56
CA GLY A 234 2.83 -2.91 -6.73
C GLY A 234 1.41 -3.12 -7.24
N LYS A 235 1.23 -3.26 -8.56
CA LYS A 235 -0.04 -3.62 -9.17
C LYS A 235 0.18 -4.69 -10.24
N VAL A 236 -0.57 -5.79 -10.19
CA VAL A 236 -0.55 -6.82 -11.23
C VAL A 236 -1.07 -6.24 -12.55
N VAL A 237 -0.36 -6.53 -13.65
CA VAL A 237 -0.67 -6.04 -14.99
C VAL A 237 -1.32 -7.17 -15.80
N ASP A 238 -2.64 -7.30 -15.68
CA ASP A 238 -3.41 -8.42 -16.26
C ASP A 238 -3.20 -8.57 -17.78
N GLU A 239 -3.12 -7.44 -18.50
CA GLU A 239 -2.91 -7.39 -19.95
C GLU A 239 -1.56 -7.96 -20.43
N LEU A 240 -0.58 -8.12 -19.53
CA LEU A 240 0.72 -8.73 -19.83
C LEU A 240 0.79 -10.20 -19.42
N LEU A 241 -0.27 -10.76 -18.82
CA LEU A 241 -0.35 -12.20 -18.59
C LEU A 241 -0.53 -12.95 -19.92
N PRO A 242 -0.10 -14.22 -20.01
CA PRO A 242 -0.37 -15.03 -21.19
C PRO A 242 -1.88 -15.12 -21.46
N GLN A 243 -2.25 -15.22 -22.74
CA GLN A 243 -3.66 -15.31 -23.14
C GLN A 243 -4.41 -16.41 -22.39
N GLY A 244 -5.59 -16.07 -21.87
CA GLY A 244 -6.46 -16.97 -21.13
C GLY A 244 -6.24 -17.00 -19.62
N TYR A 245 -5.19 -16.32 -19.11
CA TYR A 245 -5.04 -16.05 -17.68
C TYR A 245 -5.66 -14.71 -17.32
N HIS A 246 -6.30 -14.68 -16.16
CA HIS A 246 -6.77 -13.46 -15.51
C HIS A 246 -6.40 -13.53 -14.03
N HIS A 247 -5.82 -12.45 -13.51
CA HIS A 247 -5.66 -12.24 -12.08
C HIS A 247 -6.97 -11.74 -11.48
N THR A 248 -7.22 -12.06 -10.21
CA THR A 248 -8.35 -11.46 -9.49
C THR A 248 -8.17 -9.95 -9.30
N SER A 249 -9.24 -9.26 -8.92
CA SER A 249 -9.25 -7.84 -8.52
C SER A 249 -8.41 -7.53 -7.28
N ALA A 250 -7.86 -8.54 -6.59
CA ALA A 250 -6.91 -8.35 -5.49
C ALA A 250 -5.49 -8.10 -6.03
N CYS A 251 -5.35 -7.13 -6.93
CA CYS A 251 -4.15 -6.92 -7.75
C CYS A 251 -3.14 -5.93 -7.13
N ILE A 252 -3.42 -5.32 -5.98
CA ILE A 252 -2.57 -4.30 -5.36
C ILE A 252 -1.74 -4.88 -4.20
N LEU A 253 -0.44 -4.62 -4.25
CA LEU A 253 0.54 -4.89 -3.20
C LEU A 253 0.83 -3.59 -2.44
N ASP A 254 0.53 -3.61 -1.13
CA ASP A 254 0.63 -2.46 -0.22
C ASP A 254 1.98 -2.47 0.53
N PRO A 255 2.72 -1.34 0.56
CA PRO A 255 4.02 -1.24 1.23
C PRO A 255 3.99 -1.43 2.75
N ASN A 256 2.80 -1.49 3.37
CA ASN A 256 2.66 -1.72 4.80
C ASN A 256 2.74 -3.20 5.21
N THR A 257 2.91 -4.12 4.26
CA THR A 257 2.90 -5.57 4.55
C THR A 257 4.31 -6.13 4.68
N TYR A 258 4.56 -6.88 5.77
CA TYR A 258 5.87 -7.47 6.07
C TYR A 258 6.26 -8.58 5.07
N GLU A 259 5.29 -9.21 4.42
CA GLU A 259 5.45 -10.14 3.29
C GLU A 259 4.26 -9.89 2.35
N SER A 260 4.53 -9.28 1.20
CA SER A 260 3.53 -9.03 0.16
C SER A 260 3.77 -9.98 -1.01
N GLY A 261 2.72 -10.31 -1.76
CA GLY A 261 2.86 -10.91 -3.08
C GLY A 261 3.65 -12.22 -3.12
N ASP A 262 3.40 -13.14 -2.18
CA ASP A 262 3.98 -14.49 -2.18
C ASP A 262 3.05 -15.54 -2.81
N ILE A 263 1.76 -15.22 -2.91
CA ILE A 263 0.72 -16.04 -3.51
C ILE A 263 -0.09 -15.14 -4.46
N TYR A 264 -0.33 -15.63 -5.68
CA TYR A 264 -1.13 -14.95 -6.69
C TYR A 264 -2.32 -15.80 -7.10
N GLU A 265 -3.43 -15.12 -7.33
CA GLU A 265 -4.74 -15.72 -7.52
C GLU A 265 -5.20 -15.53 -8.97
N LEU A 266 -5.18 -16.61 -9.76
CA LEU A 266 -5.52 -16.57 -11.19
C LEU A 266 -6.73 -17.46 -11.50
N TYR A 267 -7.42 -17.13 -12.59
CA TYR A 267 -8.51 -17.92 -13.15
C TYR A 267 -8.52 -17.79 -14.68
N GLY A 268 -9.24 -18.68 -15.36
CA GLY A 268 -9.40 -18.63 -16.81
C GLY A 268 -9.13 -19.95 -17.51
N SER A 269 -8.65 -19.92 -18.75
CA SER A 269 -8.43 -21.14 -19.53
C SER A 269 -7.26 -20.95 -20.49
N SER A 270 -6.11 -21.51 -20.12
CA SER A 270 -4.89 -21.48 -20.92
C SER A 270 -4.07 -22.76 -20.71
N GLY A 271 -3.72 -23.41 -21.82
CA GLY A 271 -2.81 -24.56 -21.84
C GLY A 271 -1.33 -24.18 -21.84
N LYS A 272 -1.01 -22.88 -21.92
CA LYS A 272 0.37 -22.39 -21.84
C LYS A 272 0.76 -22.27 -20.37
N GLU A 273 1.90 -22.82 -20.00
CA GLU A 273 2.39 -22.72 -18.62
C GLU A 273 2.75 -21.28 -18.26
N LEU A 274 2.28 -20.85 -17.09
CA LEU A 274 2.62 -19.55 -16.51
C LEU A 274 4.01 -19.61 -15.88
N SER A 275 4.87 -18.67 -16.25
CA SER A 275 6.25 -18.56 -15.73
C SER A 275 6.41 -17.42 -14.74
N ASP A 276 5.77 -16.28 -15.00
CA ASP A 276 6.01 -15.04 -14.26
C ASP A 276 4.71 -14.26 -13.99
N ILE A 277 4.76 -13.41 -12.96
CA ILE A 277 3.70 -12.42 -12.67
C ILE A 277 4.20 -11.01 -12.99
N PRO A 278 3.57 -10.30 -13.96
CA PRO A 278 3.95 -8.94 -14.30
C PRO A 278 3.38 -7.94 -13.30
N LEU A 279 4.24 -7.08 -12.75
CA LEU A 279 3.88 -6.00 -11.85
C LEU A 279 4.32 -4.64 -12.41
N GLU A 280 3.45 -3.64 -12.31
CA GLU A 280 3.82 -2.23 -12.41
C GLU A 280 3.87 -1.60 -11.01
N PHE A 281 4.53 -0.45 -10.87
CA PHE A 281 4.74 0.17 -9.55
C PHE A 281 4.29 1.64 -9.52
N TYR A 282 3.86 2.08 -8.35
CA TYR A 282 3.47 3.47 -8.07
C TYR A 282 4.25 4.01 -6.88
N THR A 283 4.89 5.17 -7.02
CA THR A 283 5.65 5.81 -5.95
C THR A 283 4.76 6.26 -4.80
N LEU A 284 5.31 6.25 -3.58
CA LEU A 284 4.60 6.80 -2.40
C LEU A 284 4.46 8.32 -2.41
N GLU A 285 5.29 9.03 -3.16
CA GLU A 285 5.22 10.49 -3.30
C GLU A 285 5.41 10.88 -4.77
N PRO A 286 4.79 11.98 -5.21
CA PRO A 286 4.93 12.48 -6.57
C PRO A 286 6.37 12.95 -6.83
N TYR A 287 6.85 12.79 -8.07
CA TYR A 287 8.17 13.26 -8.57
C TYR A 287 9.43 12.56 -8.01
N ARG A 288 9.30 11.41 -7.34
CA ARG A 288 10.44 10.70 -6.74
C ARG A 288 11.36 9.96 -7.69
N GLU A 289 10.97 9.70 -8.95
CA GLU A 289 11.84 8.98 -9.90
C GLU A 289 13.19 9.69 -10.12
N HIS A 290 13.21 11.02 -9.99
CA HIS A 290 14.39 11.85 -10.28
C HIS A 290 15.16 12.32 -9.03
N VAL A 291 14.76 11.91 -7.82
CA VAL A 291 15.42 12.30 -6.56
C VAL A 291 16.00 11.06 -5.89
N PHE A 292 17.33 10.96 -5.75
CA PHE A 292 17.93 9.79 -5.11
C PHE A 292 17.58 9.75 -3.62
N PHE A 293 17.37 8.53 -3.08
CA PHE A 293 17.14 8.36 -1.65
C PHE A 293 18.35 8.80 -0.81
N SER A 294 19.56 8.66 -1.36
CA SER A 294 20.80 9.16 -0.75
C SER A 294 20.87 10.69 -0.67
N ASP A 295 20.14 11.39 -1.55
CA ASP A 295 20.12 12.85 -1.58
C ASP A 295 19.07 13.41 -0.60
N ARG A 296 18.41 12.53 0.17
CA ARG A 296 17.48 12.92 1.22
C ARG A 296 18.25 13.37 2.43
N ASP A 297 18.42 14.66 2.52
CA ASP A 297 18.80 15.32 3.75
C ASP A 297 17.60 15.36 4.73
N GLN A 298 17.47 14.32 5.56
CA GLN A 298 16.39 14.24 6.55
C GLN A 298 16.79 14.92 7.85
N LEU A 299 16.13 16.03 8.17
CA LEU A 299 16.29 16.71 9.45
C LEU A 299 16.11 15.75 10.65
N GLN A 300 15.23 14.76 10.53
CA GLN A 300 15.01 13.76 11.57
C GLN A 300 16.27 12.98 11.94
N GLU A 301 17.12 12.61 10.97
CA GLU A 301 18.35 11.85 11.22
C GLU A 301 19.32 12.65 12.09
N CYS A 302 19.43 13.96 11.85
CA CYS A 302 20.25 14.85 12.66
C CYS A 302 19.66 15.12 14.06
N LEU A 303 18.37 14.83 14.28
CA LEU A 303 17.69 15.04 15.56
C LEU A 303 17.54 13.74 16.38
N GLU A 304 18.08 12.60 15.92
CA GLU A 304 18.08 11.35 16.68
C GLU A 304 18.92 11.44 17.95
N THR A 305 19.92 12.33 17.96
CA THR A 305 20.66 12.72 19.15
C THR A 305 20.41 14.19 19.46
N PRO A 306 20.40 14.60 20.74
CA PRO A 306 20.15 15.99 21.09
C PRO A 306 21.31 16.93 20.71
N SER A 307 22.53 16.41 20.51
CA SER A 307 23.73 17.23 20.34
C SER A 307 23.69 18.18 19.13
N PRO A 308 23.27 17.75 17.92
CA PRO A 308 23.18 18.66 16.77
C PRO A 308 22.21 19.82 17.00
N LEU A 309 21.10 19.60 17.72
CA LEU A 309 20.16 20.64 18.09
C LEU A 309 20.77 21.63 19.10
N PHE A 310 21.50 21.14 20.11
CA PHE A 310 22.14 22.01 21.08
C PHE A 310 23.29 22.82 20.47
N ASN A 311 24.12 22.20 19.62
CA ASN A 311 25.18 22.89 18.89
C ASN A 311 24.62 24.02 18.01
N ALA A 312 23.44 23.82 17.41
CA ALA A 312 22.79 24.87 16.65
C ALA A 312 22.51 26.13 17.50
N PHE A 313 22.11 25.99 18.77
CA PHE A 313 21.88 27.12 19.68
C PHE A 313 23.15 27.89 20.07
N GLU A 314 24.34 27.38 19.77
CA GLU A 314 25.62 28.08 19.98
C GLU A 314 26.01 28.98 18.80
N THR A 315 25.37 28.80 17.64
CA THR A 315 25.66 29.56 16.40
C THR A 315 25.17 31.02 16.33
N PRO A 316 24.15 31.48 17.09
CA PRO A 316 23.81 32.91 17.11
C PRO A 316 24.88 33.70 17.88
N ASN A 317 25.72 34.43 17.16
CA ASN A 317 26.83 35.25 17.68
C ASN A 317 26.36 36.56 18.37
N LYS A 318 25.24 36.52 19.11
CA LYS A 318 24.72 37.67 19.86
C LYS A 318 24.63 37.38 21.36
N PRO A 319 24.95 38.37 22.21
CA PRO A 319 24.85 38.20 23.66
C PRO A 319 23.40 37.94 24.10
N THR A 320 23.23 37.05 25.06
CA THR A 320 21.96 36.82 25.77
C THR A 320 21.55 38.12 26.50
N PRO A 321 20.28 38.58 26.45
CA PRO A 321 19.08 37.90 25.98
C PRO A 321 18.47 38.59 24.75
N HIS A 322 18.99 38.33 23.54
CA HIS A 322 18.28 38.70 22.31
C HIS A 322 17.37 37.55 21.86
N PRO A 323 16.04 37.77 21.76
CA PRO A 323 15.14 36.81 21.13
C PRO A 323 15.57 36.59 19.68
N CYS A 324 15.84 35.34 19.34
CA CYS A 324 16.19 34.92 18.00
C CYS A 324 15.41 33.66 17.60
N ALA A 325 15.22 33.48 16.30
CA ALA A 325 14.59 32.29 15.75
C ALA A 325 15.24 31.96 14.40
N THR A 326 15.23 30.68 14.05
CA THR A 326 15.60 30.21 12.71
C THR A 326 14.62 29.14 12.26
N PHE A 327 14.48 28.95 10.96
CA PHE A 327 13.59 27.96 10.36
C PHE A 327 14.41 26.92 9.61
N ILE A 328 14.31 25.67 10.04
CA ILE A 328 15.15 24.57 9.56
C ILE A 328 14.25 23.49 8.97
N VAL A 329 14.53 23.07 7.75
CA VAL A 329 13.76 22.03 7.03
C VAL A 329 14.61 20.84 6.58
N LYS A 330 15.92 20.91 6.82
CA LYS A 330 16.96 20.06 6.24
C LYS A 330 18.04 19.79 7.30
N GLY A 331 18.57 18.57 7.34
CA GLY A 331 19.60 18.17 8.29
C GLY A 331 20.95 18.87 8.05
N GLU A 332 21.39 18.99 6.80
CA GLU A 332 22.58 19.77 6.42
C GLU A 332 22.41 21.25 6.78
N GLN A 333 21.19 21.77 6.70
CA GLN A 333 20.89 23.12 7.16
C GLN A 333 21.09 23.24 8.67
N LEU A 334 20.63 22.27 9.47
CA LEU A 334 20.87 22.23 10.92
C LEU A 334 22.37 22.17 11.24
N LEU A 335 23.11 21.31 10.54
CA LEU A 335 24.53 21.04 10.81
C LEU A 335 25.44 22.20 10.39
N ASN A 336 25.03 23.03 9.44
CA ASN A 336 25.81 24.14 8.89
C ASN A 336 25.23 25.52 9.23
N LEU A 337 24.45 25.63 10.31
CA LEU A 337 23.92 26.91 10.77
C LEU A 337 25.05 27.91 11.07
N THR A 338 24.88 29.15 10.61
CA THR A 338 25.75 30.27 10.95
C THR A 338 24.90 31.40 11.54
N GLU A 339 25.57 32.48 11.98
CA GLU A 339 24.87 33.67 12.50
C GLU A 339 23.85 34.26 11.51
N LYS A 340 24.08 34.11 10.20
CA LYS A 340 23.27 34.76 9.15
C LYS A 340 21.87 34.18 9.02
N GLU A 341 21.68 32.92 9.41
CA GLU A 341 20.41 32.22 9.33
C GLU A 341 19.50 32.51 10.54
N TRP A 342 19.98 33.27 11.53
CA TRP A 342 19.20 33.69 12.68
C TRP A 342 18.47 35.01 12.43
N ILE A 343 17.17 34.98 12.65
CA ILE A 343 16.32 36.16 12.66
C ILE A 343 16.33 36.70 14.08
N PHE A 344 17.00 37.84 14.27
CA PHE A 344 17.02 38.56 15.53
C PHE A 344 15.91 39.60 15.56
N ARG A 345 15.17 39.65 16.66
CA ARG A 345 14.34 40.80 16.98
C ARG A 345 15.08 41.64 18.01
N ASP A 346 15.05 42.96 17.83
CA ASP A 346 15.45 43.90 18.87
C ASP A 346 14.19 44.26 19.66
N PRO A 347 13.88 43.56 20.77
CA PRO A 347 12.75 43.94 21.59
C PRO A 347 13.09 45.29 22.22
N LYS A 348 12.23 46.29 22.00
CA LYS A 348 12.25 47.48 22.86
C LYS A 348 11.96 47.00 24.28
N THR A 349 12.99 46.97 25.12
CA THR A 349 12.84 46.70 26.54
C THR A 349 12.12 47.89 27.14
N HIS A 350 10.87 47.67 27.53
CA HIS A 350 10.16 48.63 28.37
C HIS A 350 10.51 48.31 29.83
N GLU A 351 10.87 49.32 30.62
CA GLU A 351 10.99 49.13 32.06
C GLU A 351 9.68 48.59 32.59
N PHE A 352 9.75 47.50 33.36
CA PHE A 352 8.60 46.95 34.04
C PHE A 352 8.03 48.07 34.94
N PRO A 353 6.78 48.53 34.75
CA PRO A 353 6.25 49.73 35.42
C PRO A 353 6.05 49.57 36.94
N GLY A 354 6.54 48.47 37.51
CA GLY A 354 6.39 48.10 38.91
C GLY A 354 4.94 47.74 39.26
N LEU A 355 4.75 47.21 40.46
CA LEU A 355 3.41 46.89 40.99
C LEU A 355 2.56 48.15 41.30
N ILE A 356 3.17 49.34 41.22
CA ILE A 356 2.60 50.61 41.67
C ILE A 356 1.73 51.26 40.57
N HIS A 357 1.97 50.93 39.29
CA HIS A 357 1.23 51.49 38.16
C HIS A 357 0.72 50.41 37.18
N PRO A 358 -0.25 49.56 37.60
CA PRO A 358 -0.76 48.45 36.78
C PRO A 358 -1.42 48.88 35.46
N GLY A 359 -1.87 50.14 35.35
CA GLY A 359 -2.44 50.69 34.11
C GLY A 359 -1.42 51.06 33.03
N ARG A 360 -0.12 50.86 33.27
CA ARG A 360 0.97 51.09 32.30
C ARG A 360 1.58 49.79 31.75
N GLN A 361 1.08 48.62 32.15
CA GLN A 361 1.46 47.32 31.59
C GLN A 361 0.83 47.09 30.21
#